data_AF-A0A0A9HAW2-F1
#
_entry.id   AF-A0A0A9HAW2-F1
#
_cell.length_a   1.000
_cell.length_b   1.000
_cell.length_c   1.000
_cell.angle_alpha   90.00
_cell.angle_beta   90.00
_cell.angle_gamma   90.00
#
_symmetry.space_group_name_H-M   'P 1'
#
loop_
_entity.id
_entity.type
_entity.pdbx_description
1 polymer ?
#
loop_
_entity_poly.entity_id
_entity_poly.type
_entity_poly.pdbx_seq_one_letter_code
_entity_poly.pdbx_strand_id
1 'polypeptide(L)'
;MSTCSSYLSYDTCMGTSNDVEHMYPKEYLNRLKFSGTPDHELSLKVGLLVMLLRTIDQSRIIMSFNNPKWPFVMKRRQYHQQDPRSVS
;
A
#
# COMPACT_ATOMS: atom_id res chain seq x y z
N MET A 1 25.48 -1.31 -4.42
CA MET A 1 24.55 -0.25 -4.84
C MET A 1 23.14 -0.71 -4.50
N SER A 2 22.34 0.08 -3.78
CA SER A 2 20.94 -0.28 -3.52
C SER A 2 20.09 0.06 -4.73
N THR A 3 19.38 -0.91 -5.29
CA THR A 3 18.42 -0.67 -6.38
C THR A 3 17.12 -0.12 -5.81
N CYS A 4 16.62 0.95 -6.42
CA CYS A 4 15.29 1.50 -6.19
C CYS A 4 14.49 1.27 -7.48
N SER A 5 13.29 0.72 -7.36
CA SER A 5 12.39 0.47 -8.48
C SER A 5 11.12 1.29 -8.30
N SER A 6 10.69 1.96 -9.37
CA SER A 6 9.44 2.71 -9.40
C SER A 6 8.35 1.91 -10.12
N TYR A 7 7.15 1.90 -9.55
CA TYR A 7 5.98 1.19 -10.04
C TYR A 7 4.81 2.17 -10.17
N LEU A 8 4.23 2.26 -11.37
CA LEU A 8 3.03 3.09 -11.60
C LEU A 8 1.74 2.32 -11.32
N SER A 9 0.67 3.04 -11.01
CA SER A 9 -0.67 2.49 -10.92
C SER A 9 -1.10 1.82 -12.22
N TYR A 10 -1.85 0.74 -12.07
CA TYR A 10 -2.54 0.03 -13.15
C TYR A 10 -4.05 0.19 -12.95
N ASP A 11 -4.51 1.44 -13.00
CA ASP A 11 -5.93 1.74 -12.83
C ASP A 11 -6.69 1.43 -14.12
N THR A 12 -7.90 0.90 -13.99
CA THR A 12 -8.84 0.69 -15.10
C THR A 12 -10.22 1.11 -14.63
N CYS A 13 -10.92 1.89 -15.45
CA CYS A 13 -12.30 2.27 -15.20
C CYS A 13 -13.22 1.08 -15.51
N MET A 14 -14.16 0.80 -14.61
CA MET A 14 -15.15 -0.26 -14.81
C MET A 14 -16.24 0.27 -15.75
N GLY A 15 -16.33 -0.28 -16.96
CA GLY A 15 -17.33 0.07 -17.96
C GLY A 15 -17.63 -1.10 -18.89
N THR A 16 -18.87 -1.17 -19.39
CA THR A 16 -19.30 -2.26 -20.28
C THR A 16 -19.07 -1.96 -21.76
N SER A 17 -18.68 -0.74 -22.12
CA SER A 17 -18.41 -0.34 -23.50
C SER A 17 -16.92 -0.05 -23.72
N ASN A 18 -16.42 -0.43 -24.89
CA ASN A 18 -15.05 -0.14 -25.34
C ASN A 18 -14.75 1.38 -25.39
N ASP A 19 -15.80 2.22 -25.39
CA ASP A 19 -15.69 3.67 -25.35
C ASP A 19 -15.11 4.18 -24.02
N VAL A 20 -15.33 3.45 -22.93
CA VAL A 20 -14.89 3.86 -21.58
C VAL A 20 -13.36 3.89 -21.48
N GLU A 21 -12.67 2.96 -22.13
CA GLU A 21 -11.21 2.94 -22.21
C GLU A 21 -10.65 4.12 -23.03
N HIS A 22 -11.38 4.54 -24.06
CA HIS A 22 -11.03 5.72 -24.87
C HIS A 22 -11.30 7.04 -24.12
N MET A 23 -12.35 7.08 -23.30
CA MET A 23 -12.71 8.28 -22.51
C MET A 23 -11.80 8.49 -21.30
N TYR A 24 -11.26 7.42 -20.72
CA TYR A 24 -10.40 7.47 -19.54
C TYR A 24 -9.10 6.70 -19.76
N PRO A 25 -8.19 7.25 -20.59
CA PRO A 25 -6.90 6.62 -20.84
C PRO A 25 -6.05 6.57 -19.56
N LYS A 26 -5.11 5.63 -19.52
CA LYS A 26 -4.29 5.36 -18.33
C LYS A 26 -3.48 6.57 -17.87
N GLU A 27 -3.01 7.40 -18.80
CA GLU A 27 -2.27 8.62 -18.50
C GLU A 27 -3.14 9.65 -17.77
N TYR A 28 -4.44 9.68 -18.07
CA TYR A 28 -5.40 10.52 -17.36
C TYR A 28 -5.65 9.97 -15.95
N LEU A 29 -5.89 8.67 -15.82
CA LEU A 29 -6.11 8.02 -14.52
C LEU A 29 -4.91 8.19 -13.58
N ASN A 30 -3.69 8.04 -14.09
CA ASN A 30 -2.48 8.27 -13.33
C ASN A 30 -2.35 9.72 -12.84
N ARG A 31 -2.94 10.72 -13.51
CA ARG A 31 -2.89 12.11 -13.03
C ARG A 31 -3.84 12.39 -11.88
N LEU A 32 -4.80 11.51 -11.60
CA LEU A 32 -5.76 11.70 -10.52
C LEU A 32 -5.04 11.65 -9.16
N LYS A 33 -5.37 12.63 -8.32
CA LYS A 33 -4.88 12.71 -6.94
C LYS A 33 -6.09 12.66 -6.01
N PHE A 34 -6.13 11.67 -5.13
CA PHE A 34 -7.16 11.55 -4.12
C PHE A 34 -6.56 11.90 -2.75
N SER A 35 -7.28 12.69 -1.96
CA SER A 35 -6.84 12.98 -0.61
C SER A 35 -6.81 11.71 0.23
N GLY A 36 -5.72 11.51 0.97
CA GLY A 36 -5.56 10.33 1.83
C GLY A 36 -5.11 9.04 1.14
N THR A 37 -4.78 9.08 -0.16
CA THR A 37 -4.09 7.96 -0.85
C THR A 37 -2.69 8.38 -1.28
N PRO A 38 -1.71 7.47 -1.29
CA PRO A 38 -0.41 7.75 -1.88
C PRO A 38 -0.56 8.05 -3.37
N ASP A 39 0.47 8.70 -3.91
CA ASP A 39 0.56 8.94 -5.34
C ASP A 39 0.54 7.63 -6.14
N HIS A 40 0.13 7.73 -7.41
CA HIS A 40 0.08 6.62 -8.37
C HIS A 40 1.46 6.06 -8.73
N GLU A 41 2.51 6.45 -8.02
CA GLU A 41 3.88 6.01 -8.19
C GLU A 41 4.40 5.51 -6.85
N LEU A 42 4.83 4.26 -6.81
CA LEU A 42 5.42 3.63 -5.65
C LEU A 42 6.90 3.34 -5.90
N SER A 43 7.76 4.05 -5.18
CA SER A 43 9.21 3.82 -5.18
C SER A 43 9.59 2.85 -4.05
N LEU A 44 10.12 1.68 -4.39
CA LEU A 44 10.53 0.64 -3.43
C LEU A 44 12.03 0.37 -3.53
N LYS A 45 12.63 0.13 -2.36
CA LYS A 45 14.02 -0.32 -2.22
C LYS A 45 14.05 -1.74 -1.64
N VAL A 46 15.01 -2.54 -2.08
CA VAL A 46 15.23 -3.89 -1.56
C VAL A 46 15.43 -3.84 -0.03
N GLY A 47 14.65 -4.65 0.69
CA GLY A 47 14.68 -4.74 2.15
C GLY A 47 13.68 -3.85 2.89
N LEU A 48 12.85 -3.07 2.18
CA LEU A 48 11.77 -2.30 2.81
C LEU A 48 10.56 -3.18 3.16
N LEU A 49 9.93 -2.87 4.30
CA LEU A 49 8.65 -3.46 4.69
C LEU A 49 7.51 -2.74 3.95
N VAL A 50 6.61 -3.52 3.34
CA VAL A 50 5.42 -3.01 2.67
C VAL A 50 4.18 -3.31 3.53
N MET A 51 3.27 -2.34 3.61
CA MET A 51 1.96 -2.49 4.25
C MET A 51 0.84 -2.26 3.25
N LEU A 52 -0.24 -3.03 3.39
CA LEU A 52 -1.44 -2.79 2.62
C LEU A 52 -2.25 -1.65 3.27
N LEU A 53 -2.55 -0.59 2.50
CA LEU A 53 -3.35 0.55 2.99
C LEU A 53 -4.86 0.32 2.86
N ARG A 54 -5.29 -0.45 1.85
CA ARG A 54 -6.69 -0.83 1.63
C ARG A 54 -6.81 -2.25 1.12
N THR A 55 -7.79 -2.97 1.62
CA THR A 55 -8.16 -4.31 1.17
C THR A 55 -8.68 -4.29 -0.26
N ILE A 56 -8.16 -5.17 -1.12
CA ILE A 56 -8.55 -5.25 -2.53
C ILE A 56 -9.79 -6.15 -2.73
N ASP A 57 -10.03 -7.12 -1.83
CA ASP A 57 -11.19 -8.01 -1.87
C ASP A 57 -11.80 -8.16 -0.46
N GLN A 58 -12.93 -7.49 -0.24
CA GLN A 58 -13.66 -7.53 1.04
C GLN A 58 -14.18 -8.93 1.37
N SER A 59 -14.43 -9.76 0.37
CA SER A 59 -14.95 -11.13 0.50
C SER A 59 -13.93 -12.08 1.14
N ARG A 60 -12.63 -11.79 0.98
CA ARG A 60 -11.54 -12.56 1.61
C ARG A 60 -11.26 -12.12 3.04
N ILE A 61 -11.81 -10.99 3.47
CA ILE A 61 -11.75 -10.46 4.85
C ILE A 61 -13.12 -10.59 5.51
N ILE A 62 -13.94 -11.58 5.13
CA ILE A 62 -15.16 -11.87 5.89
C ILE A 62 -14.72 -12.32 7.30
N MET A 63 -14.94 -11.42 8.25
CA MET A 63 -14.66 -11.61 9.66
C MET A 63 -15.60 -12.68 10.21
N SER A 64 -15.05 -13.82 10.64
CA SER A 64 -15.82 -14.75 11.46
C SER A 64 -16.01 -14.14 12.85
N PHE A 65 -17.26 -14.05 13.33
CA PHE A 65 -17.60 -13.57 14.69
C PHE A 65 -16.89 -14.36 15.81
N ASN A 66 -16.32 -15.52 15.50
CA ASN A 66 -15.64 -16.41 16.44
C ASN A 66 -14.11 -16.24 16.48
N ASN A 67 -13.52 -15.24 15.78
CA ASN A 67 -12.07 -15.05 15.79
C ASN A 67 -11.69 -13.55 15.89
N PRO A 68 -11.39 -13.02 17.10
CA PRO A 68 -11.06 -11.61 17.31
C PRO A 68 -9.65 -11.22 16.86
N LYS A 69 -8.95 -12.10 16.13
CA LYS A 69 -7.59 -11.85 15.67
C LYS A 69 -7.63 -11.02 14.40
N TRP A 70 -7.34 -9.73 14.53
CA TRP A 70 -7.11 -8.84 13.40
C TRP A 70 -6.12 -9.47 12.40
N PRO A 71 -6.36 -9.37 11.08
CA PRO A 71 -5.48 -9.97 10.07
C PRO A 71 -4.09 -9.31 10.01
N PHE A 72 -3.95 -8.09 10.54
CA PHE A 72 -2.66 -7.43 10.71
C PHE A 72 -2.64 -6.66 12.04
N VAL A 73 -1.81 -7.08 12.99
CA VAL A 73 -1.46 -6.27 14.16
C VAL A 73 0.02 -5.89 14.02
N MET A 74 0.27 -4.65 13.63
CA MET A 74 1.64 -4.13 13.59
C MET A 74 2.12 -3.89 15.03
N LYS A 75 2.96 -4.78 15.56
CA LYS A 75 3.68 -4.55 16.82
C LYS A 75 4.96 -3.76 16.53
N ARG A 76 4.96 -2.45 16.77
CA ARG A 76 6.21 -1.67 16.85
C ARG A 76 7.05 -2.22 17.99
N ARG A 77 8.22 -2.81 17.70
CA ARG A 77 9.24 -3.03 18.72
C ARG A 77 9.87 -1.68 19.04
N GLN A 78 9.63 -1.17 20.24
CA GLN A 78 10.52 -0.15 20.81
C GLN A 78 11.79 -0.87 21.24
N TYR A 79 12.91 -0.58 20.58
CA TYR A 79 14.21 -0.95 21.13
C TYR A 79 14.49 0.00 22.31
N HIS A 80 14.89 -0.54 23.45
CA HIS A 80 15.42 0.27 24.54
C HIS A 80 16.66 0.98 24.02
N GLN A 81 16.60 2.31 23.92
CA GLN A 81 17.76 3.15 23.73
C GLN A 81 18.69 2.89 24.92
N GLN A 82 19.78 2.15 24.72
CA GLN A 82 20.77 1.97 25.76
C GLN A 82 21.38 3.34 26.07
N ASP A 83 21.35 3.75 27.34
CA ASP A 83 21.97 5.00 27.79
C ASP A 83 23.49 4.88 27.57
N PRO A 84 24.11 5.78 26.78
CA PRO A 84 25.54 5.72 26.48
C PRO A 84 26.45 5.91 27.73
N ARG A 85 25.90 6.14 28.93
CA ARG A 85 26.66 6.24 30.19
C ARG A 85 26.83 4.93 30.95
N SER A 86 26.47 3.79 30.37
CA SER A 86 26.54 2.47 31.02
C SER A 86 27.71 1.59 30.56
N VAL A 87 28.83 2.21 30.18
CA VAL A 87 30.12 1.51 30.06
C VAL A 87 31.05 2.15 31.08
N SER A 88 31.29 1.45 32.18
CA SER A 88 32.34 1.76 33.16
C SER A 88 33.71 1.42 32.60
#